data_AF-A0A0G4MF26-F1
#
_entry.id   AF-A0A0G4MF26-F1
#
_cell.length_a   1.000
_cell.length_b   1.000
_cell.length_c   1.000
_cell.angle_alpha   90.00
_cell.angle_beta   90.00
_cell.angle_gamma   90.00
#
_symmetry.space_group_name_H-M   'P 1'
#
loop_
_entity.id
_entity.type
_entity.pdbx_description
1 polymer ?
#
loop_
_entity_poly.entity_id
_entity_poly.type
_entity_poly.pdbx_seq_one_letter_code
_entity_poly.pdbx_strand_id
1 'polypeptide(L)'
;MHTSATEAVLQWPHFDVFPGLRDGYDPIFRLEQARPPIKSRSSTWYPFVTPREVDEILESFGQTVNFWYPTMSQQQMAGVRALIVNGVPEEDSIEVCLALLTMALGLAGQVTAKLASGTTSLTQKDHETRASKKAMADVYFDGVLKRLHVVHTHIGSTSTHCLFYVAMYFAFLRRPLQAWEYINAAAAKCLLLLSYTSEDDSTEDSERIRRIFWSCYILESSDYLAELSALPQSGISAIESTTPLPGEYHTHADAHQQELASLYLLACISMRRLLNRVHHLLYAQTTGAALDPTRFPAVVRELNHQLDEWREVLPPAFAFTVDETPTATEAGAFLRQRYSTCRSVIYRPYFMWMLSGMAPPAAVRSPGDGIAGKEVMASCKMCLDACLLHIMNLRGYGQTVLVDTWICSLSMAGAMLVLLAACRVPALRELIGSEILSAGEHLRQVLEGWQEVMGDPASPSVEQSVRIIAEADRFIRQVYLGEDTTASTQRAWQDIYGHHEG
;
A
#
# COMPACT_ATOMS: atom_id res chain seq x y z
N MET A 1 9.00 10.01 13.94
CA MET A 1 9.03 8.61 13.49
C MET A 1 7.63 8.04 13.62
N HIS A 2 7.10 7.46 12.54
CA HIS A 2 5.83 6.73 12.61
C HIS A 2 6.02 5.49 13.49
N THR A 3 5.33 5.42 14.62
CA THR A 3 5.35 4.29 15.56
C THR A 3 4.68 3.02 15.00
N SER A 4 4.11 3.12 13.80
CA SER A 4 3.40 2.04 13.12
C SER A 4 4.25 1.21 12.16
N ALA A 5 5.40 1.73 11.72
CA ALA A 5 6.28 1.09 10.74
C ALA A 5 6.76 -0.28 11.22
N THR A 6 6.97 -1.20 10.29
CA THR A 6 7.38 -2.58 10.59
C THR A 6 8.67 -2.64 11.40
N GLU A 7 9.64 -1.79 11.05
CA GLU A 7 10.90 -1.63 11.77
C GLU A 7 10.70 -1.19 13.22
N ALA A 8 9.78 -0.26 13.47
CA ALA A 8 9.46 0.21 14.81
C ALA A 8 8.82 -0.89 15.67
N VAL A 9 8.05 -1.80 15.05
CA VAL A 9 7.46 -2.96 15.75
C VAL A 9 8.54 -3.96 16.14
N LEU A 10 9.44 -4.29 15.22
CA LEU A 10 10.54 -5.23 15.46
C LEU A 10 11.45 -4.81 16.61
N GLN A 11 11.60 -3.51 16.83
CA GLN A 11 12.38 -2.93 17.92
C GLN A 11 11.71 -3.04 19.30
N TRP A 12 10.48 -3.57 19.41
CA TRP A 12 9.85 -3.73 20.72
C TRP A 12 10.59 -4.76 21.59
N PRO A 13 10.78 -4.50 22.90
CA PRO A 13 11.54 -5.35 23.81
C PRO A 13 10.96 -6.78 23.94
N HIS A 14 9.67 -6.95 23.65
CA HIS A 14 9.00 -8.25 23.62
C HIS A 14 9.62 -9.26 22.66
N PHE A 15 10.30 -8.78 21.61
CA PHE A 15 10.91 -9.61 20.58
C PHE A 15 12.35 -10.01 20.90
N ASP A 16 12.97 -9.47 21.96
CA ASP A 16 14.33 -9.82 22.41
C ASP A 16 14.46 -11.33 22.75
N VAL A 17 13.33 -11.95 23.05
CA VAL A 17 13.22 -13.34 23.47
C VAL A 17 13.17 -14.33 22.28
N PHE A 18 13.08 -13.84 21.03
CA PHE A 18 13.05 -14.66 19.83
C PHE A 18 14.40 -14.55 19.09
N PRO A 19 15.37 -15.44 19.35
CA PRO A 19 16.59 -15.50 18.55
C PRO A 19 16.22 -15.80 17.09
N GLY A 20 16.81 -15.08 16.13
CA GLY A 20 16.50 -15.22 14.70
C GLY A 20 15.59 -14.15 14.09
N LEU A 21 14.70 -13.51 14.87
CA LEU A 21 13.74 -12.53 14.32
C LEU A 21 14.41 -11.20 13.94
N ARG A 22 15.45 -10.81 14.69
CA ARG A 22 16.30 -9.64 14.39
C ARG A 22 17.61 -10.01 13.70
N ASP A 23 17.96 -11.30 13.69
CA ASP A 23 19.25 -11.75 13.15
C ASP A 23 19.25 -11.64 11.63
N GLY A 24 20.10 -10.76 11.10
CA GLY A 24 20.14 -10.45 9.68
C GLY A 24 18.95 -9.63 9.20
N TYR A 25 18.34 -8.81 10.08
CA TYR A 25 17.46 -7.72 9.65
C TYR A 25 18.33 -6.53 9.22
N ASP A 26 18.24 -6.17 7.95
CA ASP A 26 18.85 -4.95 7.43
C ASP A 26 17.80 -3.84 7.31
N PRO A 27 18.13 -2.59 7.70
CA PRO A 27 17.23 -1.46 7.50
C PRO A 27 16.77 -1.37 6.05
N ILE A 28 15.48 -1.19 5.83
CA ILE A 28 14.84 -1.25 4.50
C ILE A 28 15.55 -0.32 3.50
N PHE A 29 15.94 0.88 3.95
CA PHE A 29 16.68 1.83 3.11
C PHE A 29 18.03 1.26 2.63
N ARG A 30 18.79 0.57 3.48
CA ARG A 30 20.09 -0.02 3.09
C ARG A 30 19.90 -1.16 2.10
N LEU A 31 18.91 -2.02 2.32
CA LEU A 31 18.58 -3.11 1.40
C LEU A 31 18.24 -2.58 0.00
N GLU A 32 17.38 -1.56 -0.06
CA GLU A 32 16.96 -0.98 -1.33
C GLU A 32 18.06 -0.16 -2.00
N GLN A 33 18.94 0.48 -1.21
CA GLN A 33 20.12 1.18 -1.70
C GLN A 33 21.16 0.22 -2.30
N ALA A 34 21.33 -0.97 -1.73
CA ALA A 34 22.29 -1.97 -2.21
C ALA A 34 21.87 -2.66 -3.52
N ARG A 35 20.66 -2.37 -4.04
CA ARG A 35 20.16 -3.03 -5.25
C ARG A 35 20.96 -2.63 -6.48
N PRO A 36 21.19 -3.58 -7.41
CA PRO A 36 21.91 -3.26 -8.63
C PRO A 36 21.15 -2.20 -9.44
N PRO A 37 21.89 -1.28 -10.11
CA PRO A 37 21.28 -0.30 -10.99
C PRO A 37 20.55 -1.00 -12.13
N ILE A 38 19.54 -0.32 -12.69
CA ILE A 38 18.79 -0.85 -13.83
C ILE A 38 19.73 -0.88 -15.03
N LYS A 39 19.86 -2.07 -15.62
CA LYS A 39 20.68 -2.27 -16.82
C LYS A 39 19.93 -1.70 -18.01
N SER A 40 20.43 -0.60 -18.56
CA SER A 40 19.90 -0.07 -19.82
C SER A 40 20.41 -0.89 -20.99
N ARG A 41 19.55 -1.11 -22.00
CA ARG A 41 19.92 -1.86 -23.21
C ARG A 41 20.66 -0.92 -24.18
N SER A 42 21.71 -1.41 -24.83
CA SER A 42 22.50 -0.61 -25.78
C SER A 42 21.72 -0.20 -27.03
N SER A 43 20.74 -1.00 -27.46
CA SER A 43 19.90 -0.73 -28.63
C SER A 43 18.46 -0.41 -28.22
N THR A 44 17.88 0.59 -28.87
CA THR A 44 16.47 0.98 -28.71
C THR A 44 15.68 0.39 -29.87
N TRP A 45 15.41 -0.92 -29.81
CA TRP A 45 14.51 -1.57 -30.76
C TRP A 45 13.17 -1.83 -30.08
N TYR A 46 12.09 -1.30 -30.65
CA TYR A 46 10.75 -1.55 -30.14
C TYR A 46 10.21 -2.86 -30.71
N PRO A 47 9.55 -3.69 -29.88
CA PRO A 47 8.87 -4.88 -30.35
C PRO A 47 7.85 -4.50 -31.44
N PHE A 48 7.77 -5.32 -32.49
CA PHE A 48 6.69 -5.20 -33.45
C PHE A 48 5.38 -5.63 -32.77
N VAL A 49 4.38 -4.75 -32.78
CA VAL A 49 3.07 -4.99 -32.19
C VAL A 49 2.02 -4.69 -33.23
N THR A 50 1.09 -5.62 -33.41
CA THR A 50 -0.04 -5.45 -34.34
C THR A 50 -1.03 -4.42 -33.79
N PRO A 51 -1.82 -3.73 -34.65
CA PRO A 51 -2.82 -2.77 -34.17
C PRO A 51 -3.82 -3.38 -33.16
N ARG A 52 -4.15 -4.67 -33.32
CA ARG A 52 -5.01 -5.39 -32.40
C ARG A 52 -4.36 -5.58 -31.02
N GLU A 53 -3.09 -5.95 -30.98
CA GLU A 53 -2.37 -6.08 -29.70
C GLU A 53 -2.21 -4.73 -29.00
N VAL A 54 -2.05 -3.63 -29.76
CA VAL A 54 -2.08 -2.27 -29.19
C VAL A 54 -3.42 -2.01 -28.52
N ASP A 55 -4.54 -2.33 -29.18
CA ASP A 55 -5.87 -2.17 -28.62
C ASP A 55 -6.07 -3.00 -27.34
N GLU A 56 -5.61 -4.26 -27.32
CA GLU A 56 -5.67 -5.13 -26.14
C GLU A 56 -4.79 -4.61 -24.97
N ILE A 57 -3.66 -3.97 -25.27
CA ILE A 57 -2.78 -3.37 -24.25
C ILE A 57 -3.41 -2.08 -23.70
N LEU A 58 -3.98 -1.23 -24.55
CA LEU A 58 -4.65 0.00 -24.13
C LEU A 58 -5.94 -0.28 -23.34
N GLU A 59 -6.70 -1.30 -23.72
CA GLU A 59 -7.85 -1.76 -22.95
C GLU A 59 -7.42 -2.24 -21.56
N SER A 60 -6.37 -3.05 -21.49
CA SER A 60 -5.83 -3.49 -20.20
C SER A 60 -5.33 -2.33 -19.35
N PHE A 61 -4.68 -1.33 -19.95
CA PHE A 61 -4.27 -0.11 -19.27
C PHE A 61 -5.48 0.66 -18.71
N GLY A 62 -6.55 0.78 -19.51
CA GLY A 62 -7.79 1.44 -19.13
C GLY A 62 -8.49 0.76 -17.94
N GLN A 63 -8.54 -0.58 -17.93
CA GLN A 63 -9.19 -1.37 -16.88
C GLN A 63 -8.35 -1.52 -15.60
N THR A 64 -7.03 -1.33 -15.71
CA THR A 64 -6.11 -1.41 -14.57
C THR A 64 -5.73 0.00 -14.14
N VAL A 65 -4.62 0.53 -14.65
CA VAL A 65 -4.02 1.78 -14.16
C VAL A 65 -4.99 2.97 -14.25
N ASN A 66 -5.69 3.16 -15.37
CA ASN A 66 -6.56 4.33 -15.54
C ASN A 66 -7.87 4.22 -14.73
N PHE A 67 -8.34 3.00 -14.43
CA PHE A 67 -9.50 2.82 -13.55
C PHE A 67 -9.15 3.22 -12.10
N TRP A 68 -7.99 2.79 -11.60
CA TRP A 68 -7.54 3.10 -10.24
C TRP A 68 -7.04 4.54 -10.09
N TYR A 69 -6.38 5.06 -11.12
CA TYR A 69 -5.84 6.41 -11.19
C TYR A 69 -6.28 7.09 -12.49
N PRO A 70 -7.52 7.62 -12.55
CA PRO A 70 -8.12 8.20 -13.75
C PRO A 70 -7.43 9.49 -14.16
N THR A 71 -6.25 9.38 -14.76
CA THR A 71 -5.39 10.52 -15.10
C THR A 71 -5.38 10.77 -16.61
N MET A 72 -5.53 9.72 -17.43
CA MET A 72 -5.49 9.81 -18.89
C MET A 72 -6.88 9.96 -19.51
N SER A 73 -7.02 10.92 -20.42
CA SER A 73 -8.25 11.11 -21.18
C SER A 73 -8.34 10.19 -22.40
N GLN A 74 -9.56 10.01 -22.91
CA GLN A 74 -9.83 9.25 -24.14
C GLN A 74 -9.13 9.88 -25.35
N GLN A 75 -9.02 11.20 -25.41
CA GLN A 75 -8.28 11.89 -26.47
C GLN A 75 -6.79 11.57 -26.44
N GLN A 76 -6.17 11.58 -25.25
CA GLN A 76 -4.78 11.18 -25.10
C GLN A 76 -4.58 9.70 -25.46
N MET A 77 -5.52 8.82 -25.08
CA MET A 77 -5.45 7.40 -25.40
C MET A 77 -5.51 7.14 -26.91
N ALA A 78 -6.38 7.86 -27.63
CA ALA A 78 -6.45 7.82 -29.08
C ALA A 78 -5.16 8.35 -29.74
N GLY A 79 -4.56 9.41 -29.19
CA GLY A 79 -3.27 9.94 -29.63
C GLY A 79 -2.14 8.94 -29.47
N VAL A 80 -2.06 8.27 -28.32
CA VAL A 80 -1.09 7.19 -28.06
C VAL A 80 -1.27 6.04 -29.07
N ARG A 81 -2.50 5.60 -29.31
CA ARG A 81 -2.79 4.55 -30.30
C ARG A 81 -2.28 4.93 -31.68
N ALA A 82 -2.58 6.14 -32.15
CA ALA A 82 -2.15 6.62 -33.45
C ALA A 82 -0.62 6.66 -33.56
N LEU A 83 0.07 7.12 -32.52
CA LEU A 83 1.53 7.20 -32.48
C LEU A 83 2.18 5.80 -32.54
N ILE A 84 1.69 4.84 -31.75
CA ILE A 84 2.25 3.48 -31.73
C ILE A 84 1.98 2.74 -33.06
N VAL A 85 0.78 2.86 -33.63
CA VAL A 85 0.41 2.16 -34.87
C VAL A 85 1.13 2.73 -36.09
N ASN A 86 1.33 4.06 -36.15
CA ASN A 86 2.05 4.70 -37.25
C ASN A 86 3.58 4.53 -37.14
N GLY A 87 4.07 3.98 -36.02
CA GLY A 87 5.47 3.81 -35.71
C GLY A 87 5.98 4.91 -34.79
N VAL A 88 6.72 4.50 -33.75
CA VAL A 88 7.31 5.43 -32.78
C VAL A 88 8.33 6.31 -33.51
N PRO A 89 8.13 7.64 -33.56
CA PRO A 89 9.08 8.54 -34.19
C PRO A 89 10.42 8.52 -33.45
N GLU A 90 11.51 8.79 -34.17
CA GLU A 90 12.85 8.88 -33.58
C GLU A 90 13.02 10.14 -32.71
N GLU A 91 12.14 11.13 -32.88
CA GLU A 91 12.16 12.38 -32.13
C GLU A 91 11.90 12.18 -30.63
N ASP A 92 12.70 12.86 -29.83
CA ASP A 92 12.61 12.86 -28.39
C ASP A 92 11.49 13.81 -27.92
N SER A 93 10.24 13.33 -27.96
CA SER A 93 9.05 14.08 -27.51
C SER A 93 8.42 13.51 -26.23
N ILE A 94 7.69 14.36 -25.51
CA ILE A 94 6.96 13.97 -24.30
C ILE A 94 5.82 13.00 -24.64
N GLU A 95 5.15 13.19 -25.78
CA GLU A 95 4.07 12.34 -26.26
C GLU A 95 4.56 10.93 -26.56
N VAL A 96 5.80 10.81 -27.05
CA VAL A 96 6.47 9.51 -27.22
C VAL A 96 6.70 8.86 -25.87
N CYS A 97 7.22 9.60 -24.88
CA CYS A 97 7.41 9.08 -23.53
C CYS A 97 6.08 8.62 -22.91
N LEU A 98 5.01 9.41 -23.06
CA LEU A 98 3.68 9.06 -22.60
C LEU A 98 3.19 7.77 -23.26
N ALA A 99 3.31 7.68 -24.59
CA ALA A 99 2.88 6.50 -25.34
C ALA A 99 3.61 5.22 -24.91
N LEU A 100 4.94 5.29 -24.78
CA LEU A 100 5.76 4.17 -24.32
C LEU A 100 5.40 3.76 -22.88
N LEU A 101 5.15 4.73 -21.99
CA LEU A 101 4.71 4.48 -20.62
C LEU A 101 3.34 3.83 -20.55
N THR A 102 2.37 4.30 -21.34
CA THR A 102 1.04 3.70 -21.42
C THR A 102 1.12 2.25 -21.89
N MET A 103 1.95 1.95 -22.89
CA MET A 103 2.18 0.58 -23.37
C MET A 103 2.84 -0.30 -22.29
N ALA A 104 3.88 0.23 -21.62
CA ALA A 104 4.57 -0.49 -20.54
C ALA A 104 3.64 -0.82 -19.37
N LEU A 105 2.82 0.13 -18.95
CA LEU A 105 1.86 -0.03 -17.86
C LEU A 105 0.67 -0.91 -18.24
N GLY A 106 0.19 -0.85 -19.50
CA GLY A 106 -0.83 -1.77 -20.00
C GLY A 106 -0.34 -3.22 -19.99
N LEU A 107 0.90 -3.46 -20.39
CA LEU A 107 1.53 -4.78 -20.29
C LEU A 107 1.73 -5.23 -18.84
N ALA A 108 2.14 -4.33 -17.94
CA ALA A 108 2.18 -4.62 -16.51
C ALA A 108 0.80 -5.02 -15.97
N GLY A 109 -0.26 -4.33 -16.39
CA GLY A 109 -1.64 -4.69 -16.07
C GLY A 109 -2.02 -6.09 -16.57
N GLN A 110 -1.61 -6.47 -17.78
CA GLN A 110 -1.83 -7.82 -18.29
C GLN A 110 -1.03 -8.90 -17.53
N VAL A 111 0.13 -8.56 -16.96
CA VAL A 111 0.93 -9.47 -16.12
C VAL A 111 0.20 -9.73 -14.80
N THR A 112 -0.34 -8.69 -14.17
CA THR A 112 -0.99 -8.78 -12.84
C THR A 112 -2.48 -9.13 -12.90
N ALA A 113 -3.08 -9.18 -14.09
CA ALA A 113 -4.49 -9.52 -14.26
C ALA A 113 -4.83 -10.96 -13.82
N LYS A 114 -6.05 -11.13 -13.27
CA LYS A 114 -6.70 -12.40 -12.94
C LYS A 114 -5.97 -13.26 -11.89
N LEU A 115 -5.19 -12.63 -11.00
CA LEU A 115 -4.51 -13.33 -9.90
C LEU A 115 -5.45 -13.59 -8.69
N ALA A 116 -6.55 -12.86 -8.56
CA ALA A 116 -7.46 -12.97 -7.43
C ALA A 116 -8.39 -14.20 -7.48
N SER A 117 -8.61 -14.78 -8.66
CA SER A 117 -9.65 -15.80 -8.88
C SER A 117 -9.35 -17.19 -8.30
N GLY A 118 -8.24 -17.39 -7.58
CA GLY A 118 -7.99 -18.59 -6.76
C GLY A 118 -8.06 -19.94 -7.50
N THR A 119 -8.15 -19.95 -8.83
CA THR A 119 -8.35 -21.16 -9.61
C THR A 119 -7.15 -21.39 -10.52
N THR A 120 -6.53 -22.54 -10.30
CA THR A 120 -5.39 -23.13 -11.02
C THR A 120 -4.03 -22.54 -10.68
N SER A 121 -3.17 -23.40 -10.11
CA SER A 121 -1.72 -23.27 -10.21
C SER A 121 -1.38 -22.83 -11.64
N LEU A 122 -0.70 -21.69 -11.75
CA LEU A 122 -0.36 -21.10 -13.03
C LEU A 122 0.38 -22.14 -13.86
N THR A 123 -0.10 -22.38 -15.09
CA THR A 123 0.60 -23.35 -15.95
C THR A 123 1.94 -22.75 -16.36
N GLN A 124 2.91 -23.61 -16.69
CA GLN A 124 4.21 -23.13 -17.21
C GLN A 124 4.04 -22.17 -18.39
N LYS A 125 3.05 -22.42 -19.26
CA LYS A 125 2.70 -21.55 -20.39
C LYS A 125 2.23 -20.16 -19.94
N ASP A 126 1.49 -20.07 -18.84
CA ASP A 126 1.05 -18.80 -18.29
C ASP A 126 2.22 -17.99 -17.72
N HIS A 127 3.19 -18.65 -17.08
CA HIS A 127 4.42 -18.02 -16.62
C HIS A 127 5.25 -17.50 -17.79
N GLU A 128 5.46 -18.31 -18.84
CA GLU A 128 6.19 -17.91 -20.04
C GLU A 128 5.53 -16.71 -20.74
N THR A 129 4.20 -16.72 -20.83
CA THR A 129 3.42 -15.63 -21.43
C THR A 129 3.59 -14.34 -20.63
N ARG A 130 3.49 -14.39 -19.30
CA ARG A 130 3.68 -13.22 -18.44
C ARG A 130 5.11 -12.71 -18.46
N ALA A 131 6.11 -13.60 -18.44
CA ALA A 131 7.52 -13.23 -18.55
C ALA A 131 7.81 -12.52 -19.89
N SER A 132 7.23 -13.00 -20.99
CA SER A 132 7.32 -12.35 -22.30
C SER A 132 6.71 -10.94 -22.28
N LYS A 133 5.50 -10.78 -21.72
CA LYS A 133 4.84 -9.47 -21.58
C LYS A 133 5.64 -8.50 -20.70
N LYS A 134 6.20 -8.99 -19.58
CA LYS A 134 7.08 -8.19 -18.72
C LYS A 134 8.34 -7.76 -19.49
N ALA A 135 9.00 -8.68 -20.17
CA ALA A 135 10.21 -8.37 -20.94
C ALA A 135 9.94 -7.33 -22.04
N MET A 136 8.73 -7.37 -22.62
CA MET A 136 8.24 -6.38 -23.57
C MET A 136 7.99 -5.01 -22.91
N ALA A 137 7.37 -5.00 -21.73
CA ALA A 137 7.17 -3.79 -20.94
C ALA A 137 8.51 -3.14 -20.55
N ASP A 138 9.50 -3.94 -20.15
CA ASP A 138 10.84 -3.48 -19.79
C ASP A 138 11.54 -2.79 -20.97
N VAL A 139 11.25 -3.21 -22.22
CA VAL A 139 11.79 -2.57 -23.43
C VAL A 139 11.21 -1.16 -23.61
N TYR A 140 9.89 -1.03 -23.48
CA TYR A 140 9.21 0.26 -23.57
C TYR A 140 9.69 1.20 -22.48
N PHE A 141 9.84 0.70 -21.25
CA PHE A 141 10.33 1.48 -20.13
C PHE A 141 11.80 1.92 -20.29
N ASP A 142 12.69 1.05 -20.79
CA ASP A 142 14.07 1.43 -21.13
C ASP A 142 14.11 2.56 -22.19
N GLY A 143 13.19 2.52 -23.17
CA GLY A 143 13.02 3.58 -24.15
C GLY A 143 12.64 4.93 -23.54
N VAL A 144 11.85 4.92 -22.45
CA VAL A 144 11.47 6.12 -21.68
C VAL A 144 12.64 6.62 -20.85
N LEU A 145 13.37 5.73 -20.15
CA LEU A 145 14.51 6.13 -19.33
C LEU A 145 15.59 6.86 -20.13
N LYS A 146 15.81 6.48 -21.39
CA LYS A 146 16.73 7.16 -22.33
C LYS A 146 16.28 8.59 -22.68
N ARG A 147 14.98 8.86 -22.63
CA ARG A 147 14.33 10.13 -23.01
C ARG A 147 13.80 10.93 -21.83
N LEU A 148 14.07 10.46 -20.63
CA LEU A 148 13.52 11.02 -19.41
C LEU A 148 13.94 12.49 -19.18
N HIS A 149 15.09 12.87 -19.74
CA HIS A 149 15.56 14.25 -19.73
C HIS A 149 14.53 15.22 -20.36
N VAL A 150 13.83 14.82 -21.43
CA VAL A 150 12.77 15.62 -22.08
C VAL A 150 11.61 15.88 -21.12
N VAL A 151 11.24 14.87 -20.32
CA VAL A 151 10.16 14.96 -19.35
C VAL A 151 10.53 15.91 -18.22
N HIS A 152 11.78 15.89 -17.76
CA HIS A 152 12.22 16.79 -16.69
C HIS A 152 12.34 18.25 -17.14
N THR A 153 12.81 18.50 -18.37
CA THR A 153 13.01 19.86 -18.89
C THR A 153 11.71 20.57 -19.23
N HIS A 154 10.64 19.84 -19.55
CA HIS A 154 9.33 20.44 -19.82
C HIS A 154 8.54 20.68 -18.53
N ILE A 155 7.82 21.81 -18.48
CA ILE A 155 6.88 22.13 -17.41
C ILE A 155 5.49 22.18 -18.03
N GLY A 156 4.65 21.20 -17.69
CA GLY A 156 3.29 21.09 -18.23
C GLY A 156 2.59 19.82 -17.77
N SER A 157 1.29 19.72 -18.05
CA SER A 157 0.43 18.62 -17.59
C SER A 157 0.94 17.24 -18.04
N THR A 158 1.32 17.10 -19.30
CA THR A 158 1.84 15.86 -19.90
C THR A 158 3.17 15.43 -19.28
N SER A 159 4.05 16.37 -18.94
CA SER A 159 5.35 16.06 -18.30
C SER A 159 5.15 15.50 -16.89
N THR A 160 4.26 16.11 -16.10
CA THR A 160 3.89 15.65 -14.76
C THR A 160 3.23 14.27 -14.82
N HIS A 161 2.41 14.04 -15.84
CA HIS A 161 1.76 12.76 -16.09
C HIS A 161 2.76 11.65 -16.40
N CYS A 162 3.77 11.94 -17.23
CA CYS A 162 4.85 11.00 -17.51
C CYS A 162 5.65 10.65 -16.25
N LEU A 163 6.00 11.63 -15.41
CA LEU A 163 6.70 11.36 -14.14
C LEU A 163 5.88 10.46 -13.21
N PHE A 164 4.57 10.71 -13.11
CA PHE A 164 3.67 9.86 -12.34
C PHE A 164 3.67 8.41 -12.86
N TYR A 165 3.59 8.21 -14.17
CA TYR A 165 3.63 6.87 -14.78
C TYR A 165 4.99 6.17 -14.66
N VAL A 166 6.09 6.92 -14.70
CA VAL A 166 7.42 6.38 -14.39
C VAL A 166 7.44 5.84 -12.96
N ALA A 167 6.88 6.58 -12.00
CA ALA A 167 6.71 6.13 -10.62
C ALA A 167 5.88 4.85 -10.51
N MET A 168 4.74 4.78 -11.20
CA MET A 168 3.88 3.58 -11.23
C MET A 168 4.62 2.36 -11.77
N TYR A 169 5.45 2.53 -12.80
CA TYR A 169 6.23 1.44 -13.34
C TYR A 169 7.35 1.00 -12.38
N PHE A 170 7.98 1.93 -11.66
CA PHE A 170 8.92 1.58 -10.59
C PHE A 170 8.25 0.85 -9.43
N ALA A 171 6.99 1.18 -9.11
CA ALA A 171 6.19 0.43 -8.14
C ALA A 171 5.95 -1.02 -8.61
N PHE A 172 5.63 -1.22 -9.89
CA PHE A 172 5.55 -2.56 -10.51
C PHE A 172 6.88 -3.33 -10.47
N LEU A 173 8.02 -2.65 -10.65
CA LEU A 173 9.34 -3.23 -10.47
C LEU A 173 9.71 -3.47 -8.98
N ARG A 174 8.80 -3.17 -8.04
CA ARG A 174 9.01 -3.19 -6.59
C ARG A 174 10.25 -2.40 -6.16
N ARG A 175 10.49 -1.24 -6.78
CA ARG A 175 11.63 -0.35 -6.51
C ARG A 175 11.16 0.90 -5.76
N PRO A 176 10.96 0.82 -4.44
CA PRO A 176 10.28 1.85 -3.66
C PRO A 176 11.01 3.19 -3.64
N LEU A 177 12.34 3.21 -3.57
CA LEU A 177 13.11 4.45 -3.53
C LEU A 177 12.99 5.24 -4.83
N GLN A 178 13.09 4.56 -5.97
CA GLN A 178 12.89 5.17 -7.27
C GLN A 178 11.42 5.59 -7.46
N ALA A 179 10.46 4.75 -7.09
CA ALA A 179 9.04 5.10 -7.17
C ALA A 179 8.74 6.38 -6.37
N TRP A 180 9.24 6.47 -5.13
CA TRP A 180 9.11 7.67 -4.30
C TRP A 180 9.74 8.91 -4.95
N GLU A 181 10.92 8.82 -5.55
CA GLU A 181 11.59 9.96 -6.21
C GLU A 181 10.70 10.56 -7.32
N TYR A 182 10.13 9.71 -8.17
CA TYR A 182 9.26 10.18 -9.26
C TYR A 182 7.87 10.62 -8.80
N ILE A 183 7.33 10.03 -7.73
CA ILE A 183 6.12 10.54 -7.06
C ILE A 183 6.38 11.95 -6.55
N ASN A 184 7.50 12.17 -5.86
CA ASN A 184 7.89 13.46 -5.32
C ASN A 184 8.12 14.49 -6.45
N ALA A 185 8.80 14.09 -7.53
CA ALA A 185 9.00 14.95 -8.69
C ALA A 185 7.66 15.35 -9.37
N ALA A 186 6.73 14.40 -9.51
CA ALA A 186 5.39 14.67 -10.03
C ALA A 186 4.60 15.59 -9.08
N ALA A 187 4.66 15.33 -7.77
CA ALA A 187 4.02 16.15 -6.74
C ALA A 187 4.56 17.59 -6.77
N ALA A 188 5.88 17.78 -6.83
CA ALA A 188 6.50 19.10 -6.92
C ALA A 188 6.06 19.87 -8.18
N LYS A 189 5.95 19.20 -9.33
CA LYS A 189 5.38 19.83 -10.55
C LYS A 189 3.90 20.15 -10.39
N CYS A 190 3.10 19.28 -9.77
CA CYS A 190 1.69 19.57 -9.44
C CYS A 190 1.59 20.81 -8.55
N LEU A 191 2.39 20.92 -7.49
CA LEU A 191 2.42 22.08 -6.60
C LEU A 191 2.73 23.36 -7.37
N LEU A 192 3.73 23.32 -8.25
CA LEU A 192 4.11 24.46 -9.08
C LEU A 192 2.96 24.88 -10.01
N LEU A 193 2.39 23.93 -10.75
CA LEU A 193 1.33 24.21 -11.74
C LEU A 193 0.02 24.65 -11.09
N LEU A 194 -0.32 24.11 -9.91
CA LEU A 194 -1.51 24.53 -9.16
C LEU A 194 -1.34 25.90 -8.50
N SER A 195 -0.10 26.30 -8.18
CA SER A 195 0.18 27.61 -7.57
C SER A 195 0.23 28.74 -8.59
N TYR A 196 0.55 28.42 -9.85
CA TYR A 196 0.71 29.37 -10.95
C TYR A 196 -0.21 29.02 -12.12
N THR A 197 -1.51 28.84 -11.86
CA THR A 197 -2.51 28.62 -12.91
C THR A 197 -2.57 29.80 -13.87
N SER A 198 -2.42 29.53 -15.18
CA SER A 198 -2.58 30.53 -16.24
C SER A 198 -4.04 30.60 -16.69
N GLU A 199 -4.51 31.77 -17.13
CA GLU A 199 -5.85 31.92 -17.73
C GLU A 199 -5.98 31.17 -19.08
N ASP A 200 -4.84 30.86 -19.71
CA ASP A 200 -4.76 30.14 -20.99
C ASP A 200 -4.76 28.60 -20.84
N ASP A 201 -4.72 28.07 -19.61
CA ASP A 201 -4.64 26.62 -19.38
C ASP A 201 -5.96 25.95 -19.73
N SER A 202 -5.90 24.85 -20.48
CA SER A 202 -7.11 24.10 -20.81
C SER A 202 -7.73 23.51 -19.54
N THR A 203 -9.07 23.50 -19.46
CA THR A 203 -9.81 22.90 -18.33
C THR A 203 -9.39 21.45 -18.10
N GLU A 204 -9.14 20.70 -19.18
CA GLU A 204 -8.72 19.31 -19.11
C GLU A 204 -7.31 19.15 -18.51
N ASP A 205 -6.37 20.04 -18.85
CA ASP A 205 -5.02 20.04 -18.26
C ASP A 205 -5.07 20.32 -16.76
N SER A 206 -5.89 21.28 -16.36
CA SER A 206 -6.10 21.64 -14.95
C SER A 206 -6.74 20.49 -14.15
N GLU A 207 -7.76 19.82 -14.69
CA GLU A 207 -8.36 18.63 -14.08
C GLU A 207 -7.38 17.45 -14.05
N ARG A 208 -6.55 17.26 -15.10
CA ARG A 208 -5.51 16.23 -15.14
C ARG A 208 -4.50 16.42 -14.01
N ILE A 209 -4.00 17.64 -13.84
CA ILE A 209 -3.08 17.95 -12.73
C ILE A 209 -3.73 17.69 -11.37
N ARG A 210 -5.01 18.02 -11.18
CA ARG A 210 -5.75 17.70 -9.95
C ARG A 210 -5.85 16.19 -9.71
N ARG A 211 -6.17 15.40 -10.74
CA ARG A 211 -6.23 13.93 -10.62
C ARG A 211 -4.87 13.32 -10.30
N ILE A 212 -3.79 13.82 -10.91
CA ILE A 212 -2.42 13.39 -10.59
C ILE A 212 -2.04 13.80 -9.17
N PHE A 213 -2.35 15.03 -8.75
CA PHE A 213 -2.09 15.52 -7.40
C PHE A 213 -2.71 14.59 -6.35
N TRP A 214 -4.01 14.28 -6.46
CA TRP A 214 -4.69 13.41 -5.51
C TRP A 214 -4.16 11.98 -5.55
N SER A 215 -3.75 11.49 -6.72
CA SER A 215 -3.10 10.18 -6.87
C SER A 215 -1.74 10.14 -6.15
N CYS A 216 -0.90 11.17 -6.33
CA CYS A 216 0.36 11.34 -5.61
C CYS A 216 0.12 11.46 -4.10
N TYR A 217 -0.91 12.17 -3.67
CA TYR A 217 -1.25 12.31 -2.24
C TYR A 217 -1.57 10.96 -1.60
N ILE A 218 -2.32 10.09 -2.29
CA ILE A 218 -2.61 8.74 -1.82
C ILE A 218 -1.31 7.92 -1.70
N LEU A 219 -0.51 7.87 -2.77
CA LEU A 219 0.70 7.03 -2.83
C LEU A 219 1.82 7.50 -1.90
N GLU A 220 2.16 8.78 -1.93
CA GLU A 220 3.28 9.35 -1.15
C GLU A 220 3.01 9.23 0.35
N SER A 221 1.84 9.73 0.78
CA SER A 221 1.46 9.81 2.18
C SER A 221 1.23 8.41 2.75
N SER A 222 0.61 7.51 1.99
CA SER A 222 0.19 6.20 2.49
C SER A 222 1.26 5.14 2.49
N ASP A 223 2.01 5.03 1.41
CA ASP A 223 2.75 3.80 1.18
C ASP A 223 4.24 4.00 1.44
N TYR A 224 4.79 5.19 1.19
CA TYR A 224 6.22 5.44 1.34
C TYR A 224 6.59 6.15 2.64
N LEU A 225 5.93 7.26 2.99
CA LEU A 225 6.26 8.02 4.19
C LEU A 225 5.92 7.28 5.50
N ALA A 226 4.89 6.43 5.48
CA ALA A 226 4.47 5.65 6.65
C ALA A 226 5.54 4.64 7.09
N GLU A 227 6.21 3.96 6.14
CA GLU A 227 7.27 2.98 6.43
C GLU A 227 8.67 3.62 6.45
N LEU A 228 8.93 4.62 5.59
CA LEU A 228 10.23 5.31 5.48
C LEU A 228 10.12 6.75 6.00
N SER A 229 9.91 6.90 7.30
CA SER A 229 9.64 8.21 7.94
C SER A 229 10.77 9.25 7.86
N ALA A 230 11.97 8.86 7.38
CA ALA A 230 13.10 9.76 7.16
C ALA A 230 13.14 10.40 5.76
N LEU A 231 12.23 10.01 4.86
CA LEU A 231 12.16 10.59 3.52
C LEU A 231 11.66 12.04 3.57
N PRO A 232 12.22 12.95 2.74
CA PRO A 232 11.69 14.29 2.58
C PRO A 232 10.23 14.29 2.15
N GLN A 233 9.42 15.19 2.73
CA GLN A 233 8.04 15.40 2.30
C GLN A 233 8.02 16.36 1.11
N SER A 234 7.25 16.05 0.06
CA SER A 234 7.08 16.92 -1.12
C SER A 234 6.39 18.25 -0.81
N GLY A 235 5.65 18.31 0.30
CA GLY A 235 4.76 19.43 0.64
C GLY A 235 3.32 19.26 0.15
N ILE A 236 3.00 18.14 -0.53
CA ILE A 236 1.65 17.89 -1.07
C ILE A 236 0.54 17.94 -0.01
N SER A 237 0.85 17.49 1.21
CA SER A 237 -0.08 17.51 2.33
C SER A 237 -0.41 18.93 2.82
N ALA A 238 0.43 19.93 2.53
CA ALA A 238 0.21 21.30 2.98
C ALA A 238 -0.91 22.03 2.21
N ILE A 239 -1.11 21.67 0.94
CA ILE A 239 -2.14 22.28 0.08
C ILE A 239 -3.38 21.39 -0.12
N GLU A 240 -3.45 20.25 0.58
CA GLU A 240 -4.56 19.31 0.49
C GLU A 240 -5.90 20.01 0.77
N SER A 241 -5.97 20.84 1.82
CA SER A 241 -7.21 21.51 2.22
C SER A 241 -7.67 22.61 1.26
N THR A 242 -6.77 23.14 0.44
CA THR A 242 -7.05 24.23 -0.50
C THR A 242 -7.24 23.74 -1.93
N THR A 243 -6.86 22.50 -2.22
CA THR A 243 -6.97 21.92 -3.57
C THR A 243 -8.39 21.35 -3.76
N PRO A 244 -9.13 21.72 -4.81
CA PRO A 244 -10.44 21.16 -5.06
C PRO A 244 -10.34 19.69 -5.49
N LEU A 245 -11.38 18.91 -5.18
CA LEU A 245 -11.52 17.56 -5.69
C LEU A 245 -11.70 17.59 -7.22
N PRO A 246 -11.27 16.56 -7.96
CA PRO A 246 -11.44 16.55 -9.41
C PRO A 246 -12.91 16.41 -9.76
N GLY A 247 -13.40 17.28 -10.65
CA GLY A 247 -14.82 17.42 -10.97
C GLY A 247 -15.18 16.76 -12.30
N GLU A 248 -14.44 17.07 -13.35
CA GLU A 248 -14.71 16.57 -14.71
C GLU A 248 -13.79 15.39 -15.06
N TYR A 249 -14.40 14.35 -15.63
CA TYR A 249 -13.71 13.14 -16.09
C TYR A 249 -14.08 12.89 -17.56
N HIS A 250 -13.07 12.64 -18.37
CA HIS A 250 -13.18 12.19 -19.76
C HIS A 250 -12.25 10.99 -20.00
N THR A 251 -12.21 10.09 -19.02
CA THR A 251 -11.17 9.06 -18.89
C THR A 251 -11.60 7.70 -19.41
N HIS A 252 -12.90 7.42 -19.49
CA HIS A 252 -13.45 6.17 -20.03
C HIS A 252 -14.52 6.43 -21.10
N ALA A 253 -14.66 5.50 -22.06
CA ALA A 253 -15.70 5.58 -23.08
C ALA A 253 -17.10 5.25 -22.51
N ASP A 254 -17.17 4.35 -21.53
CA ASP A 254 -18.39 4.04 -20.80
C ASP A 254 -18.57 5.01 -19.61
N ALA A 255 -19.71 5.69 -19.60
CA ALA A 255 -20.08 6.62 -18.54
C ALA A 255 -20.18 5.94 -17.18
N HIS A 256 -20.65 4.68 -17.13
CA HIS A 256 -20.77 3.95 -15.86
C HIS A 256 -19.39 3.60 -15.28
N GLN A 257 -18.48 3.08 -16.11
CA GLN A 257 -17.09 2.84 -15.67
C GLN A 257 -16.38 4.12 -15.22
N GLN A 258 -16.64 5.25 -15.90
CA GLN A 258 -16.09 6.53 -15.52
C GLN A 258 -16.58 7.00 -14.15
N GLU A 259 -17.88 6.86 -13.89
CA GLU A 259 -18.48 7.17 -12.59
C GLU A 259 -17.91 6.26 -11.49
N LEU A 260 -17.74 4.97 -11.75
CA LEU A 260 -17.12 4.05 -10.80
C LEU A 260 -15.66 4.44 -10.50
N ALA A 261 -14.86 4.74 -11.52
CA ALA A 261 -13.46 5.15 -11.33
C ALA A 261 -13.33 6.44 -10.53
N SER A 262 -14.19 7.45 -10.79
CA SER A 262 -14.17 8.71 -10.05
C SER A 262 -14.60 8.52 -8.60
N LEU A 263 -15.67 7.76 -8.35
CA LEU A 263 -16.14 7.43 -7.01
C LEU A 263 -15.10 6.60 -6.22
N TYR A 264 -14.42 5.68 -6.89
CA TYR A 264 -13.33 4.91 -6.28
C TYR A 264 -12.17 5.81 -5.83
N LEU A 265 -11.72 6.71 -6.71
CA LEU A 265 -10.66 7.67 -6.38
C LEU A 265 -11.08 8.54 -5.18
N LEU A 266 -12.31 9.05 -5.17
CA LEU A 266 -12.85 9.85 -4.05
C LEU A 266 -12.92 9.04 -2.75
N ALA A 267 -13.32 7.77 -2.80
CA ALA A 267 -13.33 6.88 -1.65
C ALA A 267 -11.91 6.69 -1.08
N CYS A 268 -10.91 6.51 -1.95
CA CYS A 268 -9.50 6.39 -1.56
C CYS A 268 -8.96 7.70 -0.95
N ILE A 269 -9.29 8.86 -1.53
CA ILE A 269 -8.92 10.17 -0.96
C ILE A 269 -9.52 10.32 0.44
N SER A 270 -10.83 10.06 0.59
CA SER A 270 -11.53 10.17 1.87
C SER A 270 -10.92 9.26 2.94
N MET A 271 -10.64 8.01 2.57
CA MET A 271 -9.97 7.04 3.44
C MET A 271 -8.57 7.52 3.86
N ARG A 272 -7.82 8.11 2.94
CA ARG A 272 -6.48 8.65 3.22
C ARG A 272 -6.54 9.82 4.20
N ARG A 273 -7.48 10.75 4.01
CA ARG A 273 -7.68 11.89 4.93
C ARG A 273 -8.04 11.41 6.33
N LEU A 274 -8.90 10.40 6.42
CA LEU A 274 -9.25 9.75 7.70
C LEU A 274 -8.00 9.17 8.37
N LEU A 275 -7.19 8.40 7.66
CA LEU A 275 -5.98 7.78 8.19
C LEU A 275 -4.92 8.82 8.62
N ASN A 276 -4.73 9.88 7.84
CA ASN A 276 -3.86 11.00 8.22
C ASN A 276 -4.35 11.66 9.51
N ARG A 277 -5.65 11.88 9.66
CA ARG A 277 -6.23 12.42 10.89
C ARG A 277 -6.06 11.46 12.08
N VAL A 278 -6.22 10.16 11.89
CA VAL A 278 -5.92 9.14 12.93
C VAL A 278 -4.45 9.27 13.38
N HIS A 279 -3.52 9.38 12.43
CA HIS A 279 -2.09 9.55 12.72
C HIS A 279 -1.82 10.85 13.51
N HIS A 280 -2.37 11.97 13.07
CA HIS A 280 -2.19 13.25 13.76
C HIS A 280 -2.83 13.28 15.15
N LEU A 281 -4.03 12.71 15.32
CA LEU A 281 -4.74 12.76 16.60
C LEU A 281 -4.20 11.74 17.61
N LEU A 282 -3.77 10.55 17.19
CA LEU A 282 -3.34 9.50 18.11
C LEU A 282 -1.83 9.50 18.34
N TYR A 283 -1.02 9.73 17.31
CA TYR A 283 0.43 9.45 17.33
C TYR A 283 1.32 10.70 17.26
N ALA A 284 0.76 11.92 17.32
CA ALA A 284 1.55 13.13 17.40
C ALA A 284 2.44 13.14 18.66
N GLN A 285 3.73 13.43 18.48
CA GLN A 285 4.76 13.27 19.52
C GLN A 285 4.54 14.11 20.79
N THR A 286 3.79 15.22 20.69
CA THR A 286 3.58 16.17 21.79
C THR A 286 2.12 16.33 22.20
N THR A 287 1.18 15.99 21.31
CA THR A 287 -0.26 16.22 21.49
C THR A 287 -1.12 14.99 21.22
N GLY A 288 -0.51 13.85 20.90
CA GLY A 288 -1.21 12.61 20.57
C GLY A 288 -2.08 12.15 21.74
N ALA A 289 -3.36 11.89 21.46
CA ALA A 289 -4.32 11.43 22.45
C ALA A 289 -3.91 10.10 23.07
N ALA A 290 -3.05 9.28 22.43
CA ALA A 290 -2.48 8.07 23.03
C ALA A 290 -1.61 8.35 24.27
N LEU A 291 -1.21 9.61 24.49
CA LEU A 291 -0.51 10.09 25.68
C LEU A 291 -1.46 10.69 26.72
N ASP A 292 -2.71 11.03 26.35
CA ASP A 292 -3.74 11.54 27.27
C ASP A 292 -4.81 10.46 27.56
N PRO A 293 -4.69 9.79 28.70
CA PRO A 293 -5.64 8.84 29.27
C PRO A 293 -7.12 9.13 29.12
N THR A 294 -7.47 10.41 29.26
CA THR A 294 -8.83 10.87 29.52
C THR A 294 -9.56 11.13 28.21
N ARG A 295 -8.82 11.56 27.19
CA ARG A 295 -9.34 11.88 25.86
C ARG A 295 -9.26 10.69 24.92
N PHE A 296 -8.31 9.78 25.16
CA PHE A 296 -8.04 8.65 24.28
C PHE A 296 -9.28 7.80 23.95
N PRO A 297 -10.12 7.36 24.92
CA PRO A 297 -11.24 6.49 24.59
C PRO A 297 -12.32 7.19 23.76
N ALA A 298 -12.58 8.47 24.03
CA ALA A 298 -13.52 9.26 23.25
C ALA A 298 -13.03 9.48 21.81
N VAL A 299 -11.73 9.79 21.64
CA VAL A 299 -11.12 10.00 20.32
C VAL A 299 -11.12 8.70 19.51
N VAL A 300 -10.78 7.56 20.10
CA VAL A 300 -10.80 6.27 19.38
C VAL A 300 -12.23 5.88 18.99
N ARG A 301 -13.21 6.03 19.88
CA ARG A 301 -14.61 5.74 19.58
C ARG A 301 -15.14 6.60 18.43
N GLU A 302 -14.80 7.89 18.44
CA GLU A 302 -15.19 8.82 17.39
C GLU A 302 -14.50 8.50 16.05
N LEU A 303 -13.20 8.19 16.06
CA LEU A 303 -12.47 7.78 14.85
C LEU A 303 -13.01 6.49 14.26
N ASN A 304 -13.37 5.51 15.11
CA ASN A 304 -14.01 4.28 14.64
C ASN A 304 -15.41 4.55 14.09
N HIS A 305 -16.20 5.41 14.74
CA HIS A 305 -17.52 5.79 14.24
C HIS A 305 -17.42 6.41 12.84
N GLN A 306 -16.49 7.33 12.62
CA GLN A 306 -16.27 7.93 11.30
C GLN A 306 -15.73 6.94 10.25
N LEU A 307 -14.99 5.92 10.68
CA LEU A 307 -14.56 4.83 9.80
C LEU A 307 -15.76 3.96 9.37
N ASP A 308 -16.68 3.68 10.29
CA ASP A 308 -17.91 2.94 10.00
C ASP A 308 -18.86 3.76 9.13
N GLU A 309 -19.07 5.05 9.42
CA GLU A 309 -19.84 5.94 8.56
C GLU A 309 -19.26 6.03 7.15
N TRP A 310 -17.93 6.12 7.02
CA TRP A 310 -17.26 6.09 5.72
C TRP A 310 -17.61 4.83 4.92
N ARG A 311 -17.70 3.67 5.58
CA ARG A 311 -18.09 2.40 4.95
C ARG A 311 -19.55 2.41 4.51
N GLU A 312 -20.46 2.97 5.31
CA GLU A 312 -21.90 3.00 5.02
C GLU A 312 -22.25 3.95 3.85
N VAL A 313 -21.45 4.99 3.62
CA VAL A 313 -21.65 5.93 2.49
C VAL A 313 -20.99 5.47 1.19
N LEU A 314 -20.34 4.30 1.17
CA LEU A 314 -19.75 3.78 -0.05
C LEU A 314 -20.83 3.43 -1.09
N PRO A 315 -20.58 3.70 -2.37
CA PRO A 315 -21.47 3.26 -3.45
C PRO A 315 -21.72 1.74 -3.41
N PRO A 316 -22.90 1.26 -3.82
CA PRO A 316 -23.24 -0.17 -3.80
C PRO A 316 -22.23 -1.07 -4.53
N ALA A 317 -21.58 -0.56 -5.59
CA ALA A 317 -20.55 -1.28 -6.34
C ALA A 317 -19.27 -1.59 -5.52
N PHE A 318 -19.06 -0.84 -4.44
CA PHE A 318 -17.91 -0.95 -3.54
C PHE A 318 -18.30 -1.42 -2.13
N ALA A 319 -19.58 -1.72 -1.90
CA ALA A 319 -20.05 -2.19 -0.61
C ALA A 319 -19.40 -3.54 -0.27
N PHE A 320 -18.99 -3.68 0.99
CA PHE A 320 -18.38 -4.91 1.49
C PHE A 320 -18.83 -5.21 2.91
N THR A 321 -18.80 -6.49 3.26
CA THR A 321 -18.98 -7.01 4.61
C THR A 321 -17.63 -7.13 5.33
N VAL A 322 -17.65 -6.99 6.65
CA VAL A 322 -16.46 -7.10 7.51
C VAL A 322 -16.31 -8.56 7.94
N ASP A 323 -16.19 -9.43 6.95
CA ASP A 323 -15.99 -10.86 7.09
C ASP A 323 -15.04 -11.36 5.97
N GLU A 324 -14.87 -12.68 5.88
CA GLU A 324 -14.03 -13.31 4.85
C GLU A 324 -14.79 -13.57 3.53
N THR A 325 -16.04 -13.10 3.40
CA THR A 325 -16.81 -13.39 2.18
C THR A 325 -16.18 -12.68 0.98
N PRO A 326 -16.16 -13.30 -0.22
CA PRO A 326 -15.66 -12.65 -1.42
C PRO A 326 -16.48 -11.40 -1.74
N THR A 327 -15.79 -10.29 -2.01
CA THR A 327 -16.45 -9.05 -2.47
C THR A 327 -16.86 -9.16 -3.93
N ALA A 328 -17.86 -8.38 -4.33
CA ALA A 328 -18.35 -8.36 -5.72
C ALA A 328 -17.32 -7.79 -6.71
N THR A 329 -16.46 -6.87 -6.26
CA THR A 329 -15.46 -6.19 -7.09
C THR A 329 -14.08 -6.21 -6.41
N GLU A 330 -13.00 -6.16 -7.21
CA GLU A 330 -11.63 -5.98 -6.70
C GLU A 330 -11.49 -4.63 -5.97
N ALA A 331 -12.19 -3.60 -6.44
CA ALA A 331 -12.22 -2.28 -5.82
C ALA A 331 -12.80 -2.32 -4.40
N GLY A 332 -13.91 -3.04 -4.20
CA GLY A 332 -14.49 -3.25 -2.87
C GLY A 332 -13.55 -4.04 -1.95
N ALA A 333 -12.81 -5.02 -2.47
CA ALA A 333 -11.82 -5.76 -1.68
C ALA A 333 -10.66 -4.87 -1.22
N PHE A 334 -10.14 -4.02 -2.11
CA PHE A 334 -9.08 -3.08 -1.77
C PHE A 334 -9.53 -2.07 -0.71
N LEU A 335 -10.75 -1.53 -0.83
CA LEU A 335 -11.32 -0.64 0.17
C LEU A 335 -11.53 -1.34 1.51
N ARG A 336 -11.94 -2.62 1.51
CA ARG A 336 -12.00 -3.45 2.72
C ARG A 336 -10.62 -3.66 3.35
N GLN A 337 -9.58 -3.82 2.54
CA GLN A 337 -8.20 -3.93 2.99
C GLN A 337 -7.75 -2.64 3.70
N ARG A 338 -8.03 -1.47 3.11
CA ARG A 338 -7.70 -0.17 3.71
C ARG A 338 -8.53 0.10 4.98
N TYR A 339 -9.82 -0.29 5.00
CA TYR A 339 -10.67 -0.23 6.21
C TYR A 339 -10.07 -1.04 7.36
N SER A 340 -9.71 -2.30 7.11
CA SER A 340 -9.17 -3.20 8.14
C SER A 340 -7.84 -2.68 8.70
N THR A 341 -6.99 -2.14 7.82
CA THR A 341 -5.71 -1.50 8.20
C THR A 341 -5.94 -0.27 9.08
N CYS A 342 -6.88 0.60 8.72
CA CYS A 342 -7.16 1.79 9.52
C CYS A 342 -7.74 1.41 10.88
N ARG A 343 -8.63 0.42 10.92
CA ARG A 343 -9.21 -0.08 12.18
C ARG A 343 -8.12 -0.63 13.11
N SER A 344 -7.15 -1.39 12.58
CA SER A 344 -6.03 -1.86 13.40
C SER A 344 -5.19 -0.69 13.92
N VAL A 345 -4.89 0.32 13.10
CA VAL A 345 -4.14 1.53 13.51
C VAL A 345 -4.88 2.34 14.59
N ILE A 346 -6.21 2.43 14.52
CA ILE A 346 -7.03 3.13 15.52
C ILE A 346 -6.95 2.46 16.89
N TYR A 347 -7.06 1.12 16.94
CA TYR A 347 -7.06 0.37 18.20
C TYR A 347 -5.67 -0.02 18.71
N ARG A 348 -4.63 0.07 17.88
CA ARG A 348 -3.25 -0.30 18.22
C ARG A 348 -2.70 0.36 19.49
N PRO A 349 -3.02 1.61 19.87
CA PRO A 349 -2.47 2.15 21.12
C PRO A 349 -3.03 1.47 22.37
N TYR A 350 -4.26 0.93 22.35
CA TYR A 350 -4.77 0.08 23.45
C TYR A 350 -3.90 -1.19 23.61
N PHE A 351 -3.54 -1.79 22.49
CA PHE A 351 -2.66 -2.95 22.47
C PHE A 351 -1.26 -2.61 23.01
N MET A 352 -0.69 -1.46 22.63
CA MET A 352 0.60 -1.01 23.14
C MET A 352 0.56 -0.71 24.65
N TRP A 353 -0.53 -0.16 25.18
CA TRP A 353 -0.69 0.02 26.63
C TRP A 353 -0.66 -1.32 27.37
N MET A 354 -1.42 -2.31 26.91
CA MET A 354 -1.42 -3.66 27.49
C MET A 354 -0.03 -4.31 27.46
N LEU A 355 0.72 -4.14 26.37
CA LEU A 355 2.07 -4.66 26.21
C LEU A 355 3.09 -3.97 27.13
N SER A 356 2.99 -2.65 27.29
CA SER A 356 3.93 -1.88 28.13
C SER A 356 3.78 -2.12 29.64
N GLY A 357 2.76 -2.87 30.08
CA GLY A 357 2.42 -3.01 31.49
C GLY A 357 1.96 -1.70 32.15
N MET A 358 1.85 -0.60 31.39
CA MET A 358 1.25 0.63 31.87
C MET A 358 -0.22 0.34 32.17
N ALA A 359 -0.53 0.46 33.46
CA ALA A 359 -1.90 0.54 33.94
C ALA A 359 -2.75 1.41 33.01
N PRO A 360 -3.96 0.96 32.60
CA PRO A 360 -4.90 1.84 31.93
C PRO A 360 -5.03 3.07 32.85
N PRO A 361 -4.87 4.25 32.28
CA PRO A 361 -4.60 5.40 33.11
C PRO A 361 -5.79 5.81 33.98
N ALA A 362 -5.55 6.58 35.03
CA ALA A 362 -6.48 6.76 36.16
C ALA A 362 -7.93 7.18 35.77
N ALA A 363 -8.15 7.79 34.61
CA ALA A 363 -9.48 8.13 34.11
C ALA A 363 -10.28 6.94 33.54
N VAL A 364 -9.61 5.86 33.17
CA VAL A 364 -10.22 4.56 32.86
C VAL A 364 -10.34 3.72 34.14
N ARG A 365 -9.53 4.02 35.17
CA ARG A 365 -9.66 3.44 36.52
C ARG A 365 -10.63 4.25 37.38
N SER A 366 -11.94 4.12 37.13
CA SER A 366 -12.88 4.39 38.23
C SER A 366 -12.54 3.44 39.40
N PRO A 367 -12.41 3.93 40.64
CA PRO A 367 -12.10 3.09 41.79
C PRO A 367 -13.31 2.19 42.07
N GLY A 368 -13.31 0.97 41.51
CA GLY A 368 -14.34 -0.03 41.79
C GLY A 368 -14.63 -1.05 40.70
N ASP A 369 -14.32 -0.82 39.42
CA ASP A 369 -14.94 -1.62 38.35
C ASP A 369 -13.97 -2.38 37.43
N GLY A 370 -14.14 -3.72 37.40
CA GLY A 370 -13.59 -4.59 36.35
C GLY A 370 -14.16 -4.35 34.94
N ILE A 371 -14.87 -3.24 34.72
CA ILE A 371 -15.48 -2.81 33.44
C ILE A 371 -14.43 -2.15 32.54
N ALA A 372 -13.53 -1.36 33.14
CA ALA A 372 -12.42 -0.69 32.48
C ALA A 372 -11.44 -1.66 31.80
N GLY A 373 -11.11 -2.75 32.50
CA GLY A 373 -10.32 -3.84 31.94
C GLY A 373 -11.04 -4.55 30.78
N LYS A 374 -12.36 -4.73 30.87
CA LYS A 374 -13.16 -5.35 29.79
C LYS A 374 -13.21 -4.50 28.53
N GLU A 375 -13.31 -3.17 28.65
CA GLU A 375 -13.33 -2.27 27.50
C GLU A 375 -11.97 -2.23 26.77
N VAL A 376 -10.86 -2.21 27.52
CA VAL A 376 -9.51 -2.31 26.95
C VAL A 376 -9.29 -3.66 26.27
N MET A 377 -9.75 -4.75 26.89
CA MET A 377 -9.66 -6.10 26.31
C MET A 377 -10.52 -6.25 25.06
N ALA A 378 -11.74 -5.71 25.05
CA ALA A 378 -12.58 -5.67 23.86
C ALA A 378 -11.91 -4.86 22.72
N SER A 379 -11.32 -3.71 23.05
CA SER A 379 -10.59 -2.87 22.09
C SER A 379 -9.34 -3.57 21.53
N CYS A 380 -8.61 -4.32 22.37
CA CYS A 380 -7.51 -5.16 21.91
C CYS A 380 -8.00 -6.27 20.98
N LYS A 381 -9.12 -6.93 21.31
CA LYS A 381 -9.75 -7.92 20.42
C LYS A 381 -10.07 -7.31 19.06
N MET A 382 -10.67 -6.12 19.01
CA MET A 382 -11.00 -5.44 17.76
C MET A 382 -9.76 -5.15 16.90
N CYS A 383 -8.62 -4.81 17.53
CA CYS A 383 -7.34 -4.66 16.84
C CYS A 383 -6.84 -5.99 16.24
N LEU A 384 -6.88 -7.06 17.03
CA LEU A 384 -6.39 -8.39 16.61
C LEU A 384 -7.27 -8.98 15.52
N ASP A 385 -8.59 -8.90 15.66
CA ASP A 385 -9.56 -9.30 14.65
C ASP A 385 -9.35 -8.51 13.35
N ALA A 386 -9.06 -7.20 13.44
CA ALA A 386 -8.77 -6.38 12.26
C ALA A 386 -7.47 -6.80 11.56
N CYS A 387 -6.40 -7.09 12.32
CA CYS A 387 -5.15 -7.60 11.76
C CYS A 387 -5.34 -8.97 11.10
N LEU A 388 -6.05 -9.88 11.76
CA LEU A 388 -6.31 -11.22 11.23
C LEU A 388 -7.18 -11.16 9.98
N LEU A 389 -8.27 -10.39 10.01
CA LEU A 389 -9.14 -10.20 8.85
C LEU A 389 -8.41 -9.56 7.68
N HIS A 390 -7.50 -8.61 7.95
CA HIS A 390 -6.65 -7.99 6.93
C HIS A 390 -5.73 -9.01 6.25
N ILE A 391 -5.14 -9.92 7.02
CA ILE A 391 -4.32 -11.02 6.51
C ILE A 391 -5.15 -12.02 5.71
N MET A 392 -6.25 -12.51 6.29
CA MET A 392 -7.08 -13.55 5.71
C MET A 392 -7.84 -13.10 4.47
N ASN A 393 -8.04 -11.80 4.26
CA ASN A 393 -8.63 -11.24 3.04
C ASN A 393 -7.61 -10.82 1.97
N LEU A 394 -6.31 -10.95 2.22
CA LEU A 394 -5.30 -10.63 1.22
C LEU A 394 -5.37 -11.63 0.07
N ARG A 395 -5.57 -11.14 -1.16
CA ARG A 395 -5.62 -11.93 -2.41
C ARG A 395 -4.88 -11.16 -3.51
N GLY A 396 -4.55 -11.82 -4.61
CA GLY A 396 -3.88 -11.21 -5.77
C GLY A 396 -4.76 -10.27 -6.58
N TYR A 397 -5.23 -9.17 -5.99
CA TYR A 397 -5.94 -8.13 -6.74
C TYR A 397 -4.98 -7.40 -7.68
N GLY A 398 -5.40 -7.12 -8.91
CA GLY A 398 -4.49 -6.63 -9.96
C GLY A 398 -3.79 -5.32 -9.57
N GLN A 399 -4.52 -4.41 -8.92
CA GLN A 399 -3.97 -3.16 -8.38
C GLN A 399 -2.95 -3.40 -7.28
N THR A 400 -3.31 -4.24 -6.29
CA THR A 400 -2.47 -4.52 -5.13
C THR A 400 -1.14 -5.12 -5.56
N VAL A 401 -1.17 -6.03 -6.54
CA VAL A 401 0.06 -6.63 -7.07
C VAL A 401 0.89 -5.62 -7.87
N LEU A 402 0.24 -4.78 -8.68
CA LEU A 402 0.94 -3.82 -9.55
C LEU A 402 1.60 -2.67 -8.76
N VAL A 403 0.95 -2.15 -7.73
CA VAL A 403 1.40 -0.93 -7.04
C VAL A 403 1.84 -1.21 -5.61
N ASP A 404 1.06 -2.01 -4.88
CA ASP A 404 1.13 -2.07 -3.43
C ASP A 404 1.86 -3.32 -2.90
N THR A 405 2.49 -4.14 -3.76
CA THR A 405 3.16 -5.37 -3.31
C THR A 405 4.17 -5.09 -2.20
N TRP A 406 4.98 -4.04 -2.37
CA TRP A 406 5.99 -3.67 -1.39
C TRP A 406 5.35 -3.27 -0.05
N ILE A 407 4.46 -2.29 -0.04
CA ILE A 407 3.81 -1.80 1.19
C ILE A 407 2.95 -2.88 1.87
N CYS A 408 2.24 -3.70 1.09
CA CYS A 408 1.45 -4.80 1.63
C CYS A 408 2.36 -5.80 2.34
N SER A 409 3.51 -6.15 1.78
CA SER A 409 4.44 -7.11 2.39
C SER A 409 4.97 -6.62 3.74
N LEU A 410 5.28 -5.32 3.85
CA LEU A 410 5.67 -4.71 5.12
C LEU A 410 4.50 -4.68 6.11
N SER A 411 3.32 -4.20 5.69
CA SER A 411 2.12 -4.17 6.53
C SER A 411 1.74 -5.55 7.07
N MET A 412 1.80 -6.59 6.23
CA MET A 412 1.55 -7.98 6.62
C MET A 412 2.58 -8.50 7.63
N ALA A 413 3.86 -8.21 7.43
CA ALA A 413 4.90 -8.55 8.40
C ALA A 413 4.64 -7.84 9.75
N GLY A 414 4.29 -6.54 9.72
CA GLY A 414 3.89 -5.78 10.90
C GLY A 414 2.68 -6.38 11.62
N ALA A 415 1.64 -6.79 10.88
CA ALA A 415 0.45 -7.43 11.44
C ALA A 415 0.78 -8.78 12.09
N MET A 416 1.61 -9.60 11.45
CA MET A 416 2.08 -10.88 12.01
C MET A 416 2.88 -10.70 13.30
N LEU A 417 3.73 -9.67 13.39
CA LEU A 417 4.47 -9.34 14.61
C LEU A 417 3.53 -8.90 15.74
N VAL A 418 2.51 -8.10 15.43
CA VAL A 418 1.47 -7.71 16.40
C VAL A 418 0.74 -8.94 16.93
N LEU A 419 0.35 -9.87 16.06
CA LEU A 419 -0.28 -11.12 16.45
C LEU A 419 0.64 -12.01 17.31
N LEU A 420 1.93 -12.11 16.95
CA LEU A 420 2.93 -12.84 17.74
C LEU A 420 3.09 -12.25 19.15
N ALA A 421 3.15 -10.92 19.26
CA ALA A 421 3.22 -10.24 20.55
C ALA A 421 1.96 -10.49 21.39
N ALA A 422 0.79 -10.56 20.76
CA ALA A 422 -0.47 -10.86 21.43
C ALA A 422 -0.52 -12.30 21.96
N CYS A 423 -0.03 -13.29 21.21
CA CYS A 423 0.05 -14.69 21.65
C CYS A 423 0.91 -14.88 22.91
N ARG A 424 1.88 -13.99 23.17
CA ARG A 424 2.74 -14.03 24.36
C ARG A 424 2.04 -13.56 25.63
N VAL A 425 1.00 -12.75 25.53
CA VAL A 425 0.24 -12.26 26.68
C VAL A 425 -0.92 -13.22 26.94
N PRO A 426 -0.96 -13.98 28.05
CA PRO A 426 -1.97 -15.00 28.28
C PRO A 426 -3.40 -14.49 28.13
N ALA A 427 -3.68 -13.28 28.65
CA ALA A 427 -4.99 -12.64 28.55
C ALA A 427 -5.41 -12.33 27.11
N LEU A 428 -4.45 -11.96 26.23
CA LEU A 428 -4.74 -11.65 24.82
C LEU A 428 -4.75 -12.92 23.96
N ARG A 429 -3.98 -13.95 24.33
CA ARG A 429 -3.98 -15.25 23.64
C ARG A 429 -5.36 -15.90 23.65
N GLU A 430 -6.11 -15.78 24.74
CA GLU A 430 -7.49 -16.30 24.84
C GLU A 430 -8.48 -15.60 23.89
N LEU A 431 -8.13 -14.39 23.40
CA LEU A 431 -8.98 -13.64 22.47
C LEU A 431 -8.75 -14.03 21.00
N ILE A 432 -7.67 -14.75 20.70
CA ILE A 432 -7.26 -15.10 19.33
C ILE A 432 -7.82 -16.49 18.98
N GLY A 433 -8.46 -16.60 17.81
CA GLY A 433 -8.96 -17.87 17.29
C GLY A 433 -7.87 -18.73 16.64
N SER A 434 -8.19 -19.99 16.31
CA SER A 434 -7.27 -20.92 15.65
C SER A 434 -6.87 -20.53 14.22
N GLU A 435 -7.60 -19.60 13.61
CA GLU A 435 -7.32 -19.03 12.27
C GLU A 435 -5.92 -18.41 12.16
N ILE A 436 -5.33 -17.97 13.28
CA ILE A 436 -3.96 -17.46 13.33
C ILE A 436 -2.93 -18.50 12.83
N LEU A 437 -3.22 -19.79 12.98
CA LEU A 437 -2.35 -20.89 12.55
C LEU A 437 -2.35 -21.09 11.03
N SER A 438 -3.32 -20.53 10.30
CA SER A 438 -3.32 -20.52 8.82
C SER A 438 -2.81 -19.20 8.25
N ALA A 439 -2.76 -18.14 9.05
CA ALA A 439 -2.43 -16.79 8.60
C ALA A 439 -1.04 -16.69 7.94
N GLY A 440 0.00 -17.24 8.59
CA GLY A 440 1.35 -17.18 8.05
C GLY A 440 1.53 -17.98 6.76
N GLU A 441 0.97 -19.18 6.68
CA GLU A 441 0.99 -20.00 5.47
C GLU A 441 0.30 -19.29 4.29
N HIS A 442 -0.91 -18.77 4.54
CA HIS A 442 -1.67 -18.02 3.54
C HIS A 442 -0.87 -16.82 2.99
N LEU A 443 -0.24 -16.04 3.87
CA LEU A 443 0.58 -14.89 3.46
C LEU A 443 1.77 -15.28 2.60
N ARG A 444 2.48 -16.37 2.96
CA ARG A 444 3.62 -16.84 2.18
C ARG A 444 3.18 -17.26 0.77
N GLN A 445 2.14 -18.07 0.66
CA GLN A 445 1.60 -18.50 -0.63
C GLN A 445 1.19 -17.32 -1.51
N VAL A 446 0.54 -16.31 -0.93
CA VAL A 446 0.10 -15.12 -1.67
C VAL A 446 1.30 -14.26 -2.10
N LEU A 447 2.20 -13.92 -1.18
CA LEU A 447 3.32 -13.01 -1.46
C LEU A 447 4.39 -13.65 -2.37
N GLU A 448 4.70 -14.93 -2.17
CA GLU A 448 5.61 -15.68 -3.05
C GLU A 448 5.00 -15.79 -4.46
N GLY A 449 3.70 -16.08 -4.56
CA GLY A 449 2.99 -16.08 -5.85
C GLY A 449 3.03 -14.73 -6.57
N TRP A 450 2.95 -13.61 -5.85
CA TRP A 450 3.10 -12.27 -6.46
C TRP A 450 4.52 -12.02 -6.95
N GLN A 451 5.53 -12.48 -6.20
CA GLN A 451 6.92 -12.37 -6.62
C GLN A 451 7.21 -13.18 -7.88
N GLU A 452 6.70 -14.42 -7.96
CA GLU A 452 6.83 -15.27 -9.13
C GLU A 452 6.20 -14.65 -10.38
N VAL A 453 5.03 -14.04 -10.23
CA VAL A 453 4.31 -13.40 -11.35
C VAL A 453 5.06 -12.17 -11.86
N MET A 454 5.62 -11.36 -10.96
CA MET A 454 6.40 -10.18 -11.34
C MET A 454 7.82 -10.52 -11.79
N GLY A 455 8.27 -11.76 -11.58
CA GLY A 455 9.56 -12.28 -12.02
C GLY A 455 10.76 -11.57 -11.39
N ASP A 456 11.94 -11.74 -12.00
CA ASP A 456 13.19 -11.15 -11.51
C ASP A 456 13.44 -9.71 -11.98
N PRO A 457 14.18 -8.90 -11.20
CA PRO A 457 14.72 -9.23 -9.88
C PRO A 457 13.68 -9.03 -8.76
N ALA A 458 13.65 -9.95 -7.80
CA ALA A 458 12.88 -9.80 -6.57
C ALA A 458 13.33 -8.59 -5.73
N SER A 459 12.45 -8.15 -4.82
CA SER A 459 12.75 -7.06 -3.89
C SER A 459 13.30 -7.62 -2.59
N PRO A 460 14.53 -7.23 -2.19
CA PRO A 460 15.15 -7.74 -0.98
C PRO A 460 14.36 -7.33 0.26
N SER A 461 13.70 -6.18 0.24
CA SER A 461 12.83 -5.79 1.36
C SER A 461 11.56 -6.66 1.42
N VAL A 462 10.98 -7.04 0.28
CA VAL A 462 9.86 -7.98 0.23
C VAL A 462 10.30 -9.39 0.68
N GLU A 463 11.46 -9.88 0.22
CA GLU A 463 12.03 -11.15 0.69
C GLU A 463 12.26 -11.15 2.21
N GLN A 464 12.79 -10.05 2.75
CA GLN A 464 12.95 -9.89 4.19
C GLN A 464 11.60 -9.92 4.91
N SER A 465 10.57 -9.25 4.39
CA SER A 465 9.21 -9.32 4.94
C SER A 465 8.64 -10.74 4.93
N VAL A 466 8.79 -11.50 3.83
CA VAL A 466 8.35 -12.90 3.74
C VAL A 466 9.10 -13.78 4.76
N ARG A 467 10.42 -13.57 4.92
CA ARG A 467 11.21 -14.24 5.95
C ARG A 467 10.70 -13.94 7.36
N ILE A 468 10.40 -12.67 7.67
CA ILE A 468 9.84 -12.27 8.98
C ILE A 468 8.49 -12.94 9.21
N ILE A 469 7.63 -13.01 8.19
CA ILE A 469 6.34 -13.69 8.27
C ILE A 469 6.52 -15.17 8.57
N ALA A 470 7.47 -15.85 7.92
CA ALA A 470 7.77 -17.26 8.15
C ALA A 470 8.27 -17.54 9.57
N GLU A 471 9.19 -16.71 10.07
CA GLU A 471 9.70 -16.79 11.43
C GLU A 471 8.60 -16.51 12.46
N ALA A 472 7.78 -15.48 12.23
CA ALA A 472 6.64 -15.15 13.08
C ALA A 472 5.60 -16.28 13.13
N ASP A 473 5.27 -16.90 12.00
CA ASP A 473 4.37 -18.07 11.93
C ASP A 473 4.91 -19.24 12.75
N ARG A 474 6.21 -19.56 12.61
CA ARG A 474 6.86 -20.62 13.39
C ARG A 474 6.75 -20.36 14.89
N PHE A 475 7.04 -19.13 15.33
CA PHE A 475 6.96 -18.76 16.74
C PHE A 475 5.52 -18.69 17.26
N ILE A 476 4.56 -18.24 16.44
CA ILE A 476 3.13 -18.28 16.77
C ILE A 476 2.70 -19.72 17.03
N ARG A 477 3.05 -20.67 16.16
CA ARG A 477 2.71 -22.09 16.33
C ARG A 477 3.28 -22.64 17.64
N GLN A 478 4.55 -22.36 17.95
CA GLN A 478 5.18 -22.80 19.20
C GLN A 478 4.46 -22.25 20.45
N VAL A 479 4.20 -20.93 20.47
CA VAL A 479 3.58 -20.25 21.62
C VAL A 479 2.10 -20.60 21.78
N TYR A 480 1.39 -20.80 20.67
CA TYR A 480 -0.05 -21.06 20.65
C TYR A 480 -0.38 -22.54 20.90
N LEU A 481 0.40 -23.47 20.35
CA LEU A 481 0.24 -24.92 20.56
C LEU A 481 0.91 -25.43 21.84
N GLY A 482 1.75 -24.61 22.48
CA GLY A 482 2.46 -24.99 23.70
C GLY A 482 3.63 -25.95 23.48
N GLU A 483 4.13 -26.04 22.25
CA GLU A 483 5.29 -26.86 21.88
C GLU A 483 6.58 -26.06 22.14
N ASP A 484 7.31 -26.44 23.20
CA ASP A 484 8.62 -25.93 23.64
C ASP A 484 8.72 -24.43 23.98
N THR A 485 8.20 -24.04 25.15
CA THR A 485 8.82 -22.93 25.91
C THR A 485 10.16 -23.43 26.45
N THR A 486 11.25 -23.14 25.74
CA THR A 486 12.59 -23.25 26.32
C THR A 486 12.63 -22.44 27.63
N ALA A 487 13.22 -22.98 28.69
CA ALA A 487 13.28 -22.33 30.01
C ALA A 487 13.95 -20.92 29.99
N SER A 488 14.62 -20.55 28.89
CA SER A 488 15.14 -19.21 28.62
C SER A 488 14.08 -18.18 28.24
N THR A 489 13.03 -18.57 27.49
CA THR A 489 11.95 -17.68 27.02
C THR A 489 11.08 -17.19 28.19
N GLN A 490 10.88 -18.06 29.17
CA GLN A 490 10.07 -17.79 30.36
C GLN A 490 10.83 -16.96 31.41
N ARG A 491 12.15 -17.18 31.57
CA ARG A 491 13.02 -16.39 32.47
C ARG A 491 13.21 -14.95 31.99
N ALA A 492 13.44 -14.73 30.70
CA ALA A 492 13.56 -13.38 30.15
C ALA A 492 12.26 -12.56 30.29
N TRP A 493 11.10 -13.23 30.27
CA TRP A 493 9.80 -12.58 30.52
C TRP A 493 9.62 -12.19 31.99
N GLN A 494 10.09 -13.03 32.92
CA GLN A 494 10.16 -12.69 34.35
C GLN A 494 11.15 -11.56 34.63
N ASP A 495 12.25 -11.45 33.89
CA ASP A 495 13.19 -10.33 34.06
C ASP A 495 12.65 -9.00 33.52
N ILE A 496 11.82 -9.01 32.46
CA ILE A 496 11.21 -7.78 31.89
C ILE A 496 9.97 -7.33 32.69
N TYR A 497 9.16 -8.25 33.21
CA TYR A 497 7.86 -7.95 33.87
C TYR A 497 7.76 -8.35 35.34
N GLY A 498 8.76 -9.01 35.92
CA GLY A 498 8.72 -9.60 37.27
C GLY A 498 9.10 -8.66 38.41
N HIS A 499 9.32 -7.37 38.17
CA HIS A 499 9.54 -6.38 39.23
C HIS A 499 8.26 -5.62 39.58
N HIS A 500 7.19 -6.34 39.95
CA HIS A 500 6.04 -5.76 40.64
C HIS A 500 5.38 -6.75 41.61
N GLU A 501 6.18 -7.43 42.44
CA GLU A 501 5.71 -7.88 43.75
C GLU A 501 6.80 -7.59 44.79
N GLY A 502 6.58 -6.52 45.55
CA GLY A 502 7.43 -6.03 46.63
C GLY A 502 6.69 -4.96 47.40
#